data_AF-A0A831RXD6-F1
#
_entry.id   AF-A0A831RXD6-F1
#
_cell.length_a   1.000
_cell.length_b   1.000
_cell.length_c   1.000
_cell.angle_alpha   90.00
_cell.angle_beta   90.00
_cell.angle_gamma   90.00
#
_symmetry.space_group_name_H-M   'P 1'
#
loop_
_entity.id
_entity.type
_entity.pdbx_description
1 polymer ?
#
loop_
_entity_poly.entity_id
_entity_poly.type
_entity_poly.pdbx_seq_one_letter_code
_entity_poly.pdbx_strand_id
1 'polypeptide(L)' 'MGSAFSLTAIGRIKTPFQEKFGIPRQSGLVDVPGVVEMLPGYDKPVLFDGLEAFSHIWLSFV' A
#
# COMPACT_ATOMS: atom_id res chain seq x y z
N MET A 1 27.94 -4.28 -16.38
CA MET A 1 26.70 -5.08 -16.39
C MET A 1 25.96 -4.78 -15.10
N GLY A 2 24.76 -4.20 -15.17
CA GLY A 2 23.98 -3.86 -13.99
C GLY A 2 23.43 -5.11 -13.30
N SER A 3 23.54 -5.18 -11.98
CA SER A 3 22.88 -6.21 -11.18
C SER A 3 21.36 -6.10 -11.36
N ALA A 4 20.68 -7.24 -11.55
CA ALA A 4 19.23 -7.30 -11.55
C ALA A 4 18.72 -7.12 -10.11
N PHE A 5 17.85 -6.14 -9.90
CA PHE A 5 17.18 -5.90 -8.63
C PHE A 5 15.76 -6.45 -8.69
N SER A 6 15.38 -7.28 -7.71
CA SER A 6 14.04 -7.84 -7.60
C SER A 6 13.31 -7.28 -6.39
N LEU A 7 12.02 -7.02 -6.56
CA LEU A 7 11.12 -6.62 -5.48
C LEU A 7 10.22 -7.79 -5.10
N THR A 8 10.09 -8.04 -3.80
CA THR A 8 9.10 -8.98 -3.25
C THR A 8 7.96 -8.19 -2.65
N ALA A 9 6.73 -8.43 -3.14
CA ALA A 9 5.54 -7.81 -2.57
C ALA A 9 5.34 -8.31 -1.14
N ILE A 10 5.08 -7.39 -0.20
CA ILE A 10 4.79 -7.68 1.21
C ILE A 10 3.31 -7.57 1.56
N GLY A 11 2.51 -7.00 0.65
CA GLY A 11 1.10 -6.73 0.85
C GLY A 11 0.40 -6.38 -0.47
N ARG A 12 -0.92 -6.21 -0.40
CA ARG A 12 -1.77 -5.80 -1.52
C ARG A 12 -2.66 -4.64 -1.08
N ILE A 13 -2.77 -3.63 -1.93
CA ILE A 13 -3.66 -2.48 -1.68
C ILE A 13 -5.04 -2.84 -2.24
N LYS A 14 -6.06 -2.83 -1.38
CA LYS A 14 -7.47 -2.92 -1.77
C LYS A 14 -8.11 -1.54 -1.70
N THR A 15 -8.73 -1.14 -2.81
CA THR A 15 -9.55 0.08 -2.88
C THR A 15 -10.85 -0.26 -3.62
N PRO A 16 -11.88 0.61 -3.56
CA PRO A 16 -13.06 0.48 -4.39
C PRO A 16 -12.80 0.60 -5.90
N PHE A 17 -11.62 1.08 -6.30
CA PHE A 17 -11.26 1.24 -7.71
C PHE A 17 -10.72 -0.08 -8.28
N GLN A 18 -11.55 -0.78 -9.05
CA GLN A 18 -11.18 -2.08 -9.66
C GLN A 18 -10.33 -1.94 -10.92
N GLU A 19 -10.41 -0.80 -11.60
CA GLU A 19 -9.68 -0.51 -12.82
C GLU A 19 -9.10 0.91 -12.78
N LYS A 20 -8.16 1.19 -13.69
CA LYS A 20 -7.52 2.52 -13.77
C LYS A 20 -8.50 3.61 -14.19
N PHE A 21 -9.50 3.24 -14.99
CA PHE A 21 -10.54 4.15 -15.42
C PHE A 21 -11.49 4.45 -14.25
N GLY A 22 -11.73 5.73 -13.96
CA GLY A 22 -12.55 6.14 -12.81
C GLY A 22 -11.78 6.43 -11.52
N ILE A 23 -10.46 6.18 -11.46
CA ILE A 23 -9.63 6.67 -10.36
C ILE A 23 -9.54 8.22 -10.45
N PRO A 24 -9.87 8.97 -9.38
CA PRO A 24 -9.71 10.41 -9.34
C PRO A 24 -8.26 10.81 -9.63
N ARG A 25 -8.06 11.75 -10.55
CA ARG A 25 -6.70 12.24 -10.90
C ARG A 25 -6.05 13.03 -9.76
N GLN A 26 -6.84 13.52 -8.81
CA GLN A 26 -6.38 14.24 -7.65
C GLN A 26 -6.82 13.48 -6.38
N SER A 27 -5.85 13.10 -5.56
CA SER A 27 -6.09 12.51 -4.24
C SER A 27 -6.87 13.47 -3.34
N GLY A 28 -7.75 12.93 -2.49
CA GLY A 28 -8.52 13.71 -1.52
C GLY A 28 -9.80 14.37 -2.05
N LEU A 29 -10.13 14.23 -3.34
CA LEU A 29 -11.41 14.69 -3.89
C LEU A 29 -12.59 13.80 -3.49
N VAL A 30 -12.33 12.53 -3.23
CA VAL A 30 -13.34 11.54 -2.83
C VAL A 30 -12.82 10.85 -1.58
N ASP A 31 -13.65 10.83 -0.54
CA ASP A 31 -13.35 10.16 0.72
C ASP A 31 -13.72 8.68 0.62
N VAL A 32 -12.77 7.89 0.12
CA VAL A 32 -12.88 6.42 0.04
C VAL A 32 -11.73 5.76 0.78
N PRO A 33 -12.01 4.75 1.62
CA PRO A 33 -10.96 4.05 2.34
C PRO A 33 -10.16 3.13 1.41
N GLY A 34 -8.85 3.07 1.63
CA GLY A 34 -7.97 2.03 1.12
C GLY A 34 -7.45 1.16 2.27
N VAL A 35 -7.27 -0.13 2.02
CA VAL A 35 -6.74 -1.08 3.01
C VAL A 35 -5.51 -1.76 2.43
N VAL A 36 -4.41 -1.75 3.16
CA VAL A 36 -3.23 -2.58 2.84
C VAL A 36 -3.41 -3.92 3.55
N GLU A 37 -3.62 -4.98 2.78
CA GLU A 37 -3.66 -6.34 3.29
C GLU A 37 -2.26 -6.96 3.20
N MET A 38 -1.69 -7.27 4.36
CA MET A 38 -0.37 -7.88 4.46
C MET A 38 -0.43 -9.35 4.03
N LEU A 39 0.60 -9.79 3.28
CA LEU A 39 0.73 -11.19 2.88
C LEU A 39 1.22 -12.03 4.06
N PRO A 40 0.94 -13.35 4.08
CA PRO A 40 1.40 -14.25 5.14
C PRO A 40 2.91 -14.13 5.36
N GLY A 41 3.31 -13.96 6.62
CA GLY A 41 4.71 -13.76 7.02
C GLY A 41 5.10 -12.30 7.22
N TYR A 42 4.34 -11.36 6.65
CA TYR A 42 4.46 -9.92 6.86
C TYR A 42 3.30 -9.33 7.67
N ASP A 43 2.37 -10.17 8.13
CA ASP A 43 1.12 -9.84 8.82
C ASP A 43 1.24 -9.82 10.36
N LYS A 44 2.47 -9.89 10.89
CA LYS A 44 2.71 -9.85 12.33
C LYS A 44 2.53 -8.42 12.86
N PRO A 45 1.64 -8.18 13.86
CA PRO A 45 1.38 -6.84 14.38
C PRO A 45 2.65 -6.08 14.82
N VAL A 46 3.60 -6.78 15.44
CA VAL A 46 4.89 -6.22 15.89
C VAL A 46 5.71 -5.54 14.79
N LEU A 47 5.49 -5.90 13.51
CA LEU A 47 6.17 -5.24 12.38
C LEU A 47 5.65 -3.82 12.12
N PHE A 48 4.54 -3.46 12.76
CA PHE A 48 3.84 -2.18 12.59
C PHE A 48 3.86 -1.34 13.87
N ASP A 49 4.47 -1.83 14.96
CA ASP A 49 4.55 -1.08 16.22
C ASP A 49 5.20 0.29 16.00
N GLY A 50 4.56 1.35 16.49
CA GLY A 50 4.99 2.72 16.34
C GLY A 50 4.45 3.43 15.10
N LEU A 51 3.82 2.73 14.14
CA LEU A 51 3.15 3.38 13.01
C LEU A 51 1.98 4.25 13.47
N GLU A 52 1.32 3.90 14.57
CA GLU A 52 0.21 4.65 15.17
C GLU A 52 0.60 6.07 15.61
N ALA A 53 1.90 6.34 15.79
CA ALA A 53 2.40 7.68 16.12
C ALA A 53 2.42 8.63 14.90
N PHE A 54 2.17 8.13 13.69
CA PHE A 54 2.22 8.90 12.45
C PHE A 54 0.84 8.99 11.80
N SER A 55 0.54 10.15 11.23
CA SER A 55 -0.72 10.38 10.50
C SER A 55 -0.66 9.93 9.03
N HIS A 56 0.54 9.78 8.47
CA HIS A 56 0.75 9.46 7.06
C HIS A 56 1.93 8.50 6.89
N ILE A 57 1.85 7.66 5.87
CA ILE A 57 2.90 6.70 5.47
C ILE A 57 3.15 6.79 3.98
N TRP A 58 4.31 6.29 3.55
CA TRP A 58 4.63 6.10 2.14
C TRP A 58 4.43 4.64 1.74
N LEU A 59 3.82 4.43 0.58
CA LEU A 59 3.67 3.11 -0.04
C LEU A 59 4.45 3.08 -1.35
N SER A 60 5.28 2.06 -1.52
CA SER A 60 5.92 1.73 -2.81
C SER A 60 5.20 0.53 -3.40
N PHE A 61 4.60 0.70 -4.57
CA PHE A 61 3.75 -0.30 -5.22
C PHE A 61 4.04 -0.39 -6.72
N VAL A 62 3.58 -1.47 -7.34
CA VAL A 62 3.69 -1.77 -8.79
C VAL A 62 2.30 -2.02 -9.36
#